data_AF-A0A7S1RV38-F1
#
_entry.id   AF-A0A7S1RV38-F1
#
_cell.length_a   1.000
_cell.length_b   1.000
_cell.length_c   1.000
_cell.angle_alpha   90.00
_cell.angle_beta   90.00
_cell.angle_gamma   90.00
#
_symmetry.space_group_name_H-M   'P 1'
#
loop_
_entity.id
_entity.type
_entity.pdbx_description
1 polymer ?
#
loop_
_entity_poly.entity_id
_entity_poly.type
_entity_poly.pdbx_seq_one_letter_code
_entity_poly.pdbx_strand_id
1 'polypeptide(L)'
;RWEKSGIRAPADVVEKDDLVSLLLGQPLGAQAVAEPRRPAQEQLDPPKRNVSANVSTSVKEEPEPVAKKAAPQGAATSSSQASRTSQKKPPPGKRFERMAAEVATEGLDDGEKSSVQSSLKQQFQRMKEQKRKEEAKRLAVQQREEAERHTAEAQLPVQTAQLGDGPGSYLITKKTLATVRADRGSGKVDELLPGQVVQVIEVTECEGRIRARIEDPPCWFSIVNNDTGTRFAEKEAPRQKPKVSTRKAPSRFAAFSRANVAKVREESPEPDFAPPPP
;
A
#
# COMPACT_ATOMS: atom_id res chain seq x y z
N ARG A 1 -22.10 -5.37 37.12
CA ARG A 1 -21.51 -6.41 36.22
C ARG A 1 -20.52 -5.79 35.21
N TRP A 2 -19.70 -4.81 35.62
CA TRP A 2 -18.73 -4.09 34.76
C TRP A 2 -17.34 -3.91 35.43
N GLU A 3 -17.03 -4.65 36.51
CA GLU A 3 -15.77 -4.52 37.28
C GLU A 3 -14.69 -5.57 36.92
N LYS A 4 -14.74 -6.21 35.74
CA LYS A 4 -13.81 -7.30 35.37
C LYS A 4 -13.01 -7.09 34.09
N SER A 5 -13.01 -5.90 33.49
CA SER A 5 -12.10 -5.59 32.39
C SER A 5 -10.82 -4.96 32.95
N GLY A 6 -9.83 -5.80 33.24
CA GLY A 6 -8.46 -5.39 33.61
C GLY A 6 -7.72 -4.71 32.46
N ILE A 7 -8.22 -3.56 32.05
CA ILE A 7 -7.59 -2.67 31.08
C ILE A 7 -6.73 -1.70 31.89
N ARG A 8 -5.44 -2.03 32.01
CA ARG A 8 -4.42 -1.07 32.46
C ARG A 8 -4.35 0.06 31.43
N ALA A 9 -4.67 1.28 31.85
CA ALA A 9 -4.32 2.47 31.10
C ALA A 9 -2.79 2.53 30.93
N PRO A 10 -2.28 2.85 29.73
CA PRO A 10 -0.85 3.14 29.57
C PRO A 10 -0.55 4.43 30.32
N ALA A 11 0.40 4.35 31.24
CA ALA A 11 0.94 5.48 31.96
C ALA A 11 1.58 6.48 30.99
N ASP A 12 1.33 7.75 31.28
CA ASP A 12 1.91 8.92 30.66
C ASP A 12 3.43 8.79 30.47
N VAL A 13 3.87 8.70 29.21
CA VAL A 13 5.24 9.06 28.81
C VAL A 13 5.14 10.44 28.20
N VAL A 14 5.21 11.45 29.07
CA VAL A 14 5.50 12.83 28.67
C VAL A 14 7.00 12.89 28.42
N GLU A 15 7.42 12.61 27.18
CA GLU A 15 8.77 12.93 26.71
C GLU A 15 8.90 14.45 26.60
N LYS A 16 9.73 14.98 27.48
CA LYS A 16 10.17 16.38 27.50
C LYS A 16 11.30 16.54 26.49
N ASP A 17 10.99 16.72 25.21
CA ASP A 17 12.00 17.08 24.21
C ASP A 17 11.44 18.08 23.18
N ASP A 18 10.85 19.18 23.66
CA ASP A 18 10.32 20.25 22.80
C ASP A 18 10.74 21.66 23.28
N LEU A 19 12.03 21.83 23.60
CA LEU A 19 12.58 23.12 24.06
C LEU A 19 13.95 23.49 23.46
N VAL A 20 14.26 23.13 22.21
CA VAL A 20 15.44 23.70 21.49
C VAL A 20 15.18 23.89 19.98
N SER A 21 14.18 24.69 19.60
CA SER A 21 14.10 25.18 18.19
C SER A 21 13.59 26.63 18.02
N LEU A 22 13.44 27.38 19.12
CA LEU A 22 13.13 28.82 19.11
C LEU A 22 14.39 29.66 19.32
N LEU A 23 15.38 29.62 18.43
CA LEU A 23 16.45 30.64 18.45
C LEU A 23 17.32 30.76 17.18
N LEU A 24 16.76 30.78 15.97
CA LEU A 24 17.48 31.35 14.82
C LEU A 24 16.52 32.18 13.97
N GLY A 25 16.60 33.49 14.16
CA GLY A 25 15.96 34.48 13.29
C GLY A 25 16.46 34.35 11.86
N GLN A 26 15.53 34.19 10.93
CA GLN A 26 15.79 34.44 9.52
C GLN A 26 15.40 35.88 9.18
N PRO A 27 16.31 36.69 8.64
CA PRO A 27 15.97 38.01 8.13
C PRO A 27 15.12 37.90 6.86
N LEU A 28 14.05 38.68 6.81
CA LEU A 28 13.29 39.02 5.61
C LEU A 28 14.19 39.78 4.63
N GLY A 29 14.92 39.03 3.81
CA GLY A 29 15.67 39.55 2.67
C GLY A 29 14.81 39.51 1.42
N ALA A 30 14.25 40.66 1.06
CA ALA A 30 13.69 40.90 -0.26
C ALA A 30 14.79 40.72 -1.33
N GLN A 31 14.68 39.70 -2.17
CA GLN A 31 15.36 39.67 -3.47
C GLN A 31 14.32 39.52 -4.57
N ALA A 32 14.09 40.63 -5.26
CA ALA A 32 13.56 40.65 -6.60
C ALA A 32 14.58 39.96 -7.53
N VAL A 33 14.31 38.71 -7.88
CA VAL A 33 15.06 38.00 -8.92
C VAL A 33 14.31 38.22 -10.23
N ALA A 34 14.98 38.95 -11.11
CA ALA A 34 14.57 39.21 -12.48
C ALA A 34 14.29 37.90 -13.24
N GLU A 35 13.20 37.89 -14.01
CA GLU A 35 12.90 36.86 -15.00
C GLU A 35 14.04 36.76 -16.04
N PRO A 36 14.65 35.58 -16.23
CA PRO A 36 15.42 35.33 -17.43
C PRO A 36 14.46 35.12 -18.60
N ARG A 37 14.49 36.04 -19.55
CA ARG A 37 13.90 35.90 -20.89
C ARG A 37 14.31 34.54 -21.48
N ARG A 38 13.32 33.68 -21.76
CA ARG A 38 13.52 32.45 -22.51
C ARG A 38 13.98 32.79 -23.94
N PRO A 39 15.13 32.30 -24.43
CA PRO A 39 15.40 32.28 -25.86
C PRO A 39 14.46 31.28 -26.55
N ALA A 40 14.00 31.66 -27.74
CA ALA A 40 13.16 30.84 -28.60
C ALA A 40 13.82 29.48 -28.85
N GLN A 41 13.17 28.39 -28.42
CA GLN A 41 13.56 27.04 -28.82
C GLN A 41 13.04 26.79 -30.25
N GLU A 42 13.96 27.01 -31.17
CA GLU A 42 14.30 26.15 -32.32
C GLU A 42 13.44 24.89 -32.45
N GLN A 43 12.62 24.87 -33.49
CA GLN A 43 11.93 23.67 -33.99
C GLN A 43 12.98 22.65 -34.44
N LEU A 44 13.16 21.59 -33.65
CA LEU A 44 13.85 20.39 -34.08
C LEU A 44 12.83 19.46 -34.75
N ASP A 45 13.06 19.17 -36.03
CA ASP A 45 12.33 18.19 -36.82
C ASP A 45 12.36 16.79 -36.15
N PRO A 46 11.25 16.03 -36.21
CA PRO A 46 11.22 14.69 -35.64
C PRO A 46 12.07 13.71 -36.48
N PRO A 47 12.83 12.79 -35.83
CA PRO A 47 13.59 11.79 -36.54
C PRO A 47 12.67 10.77 -37.21
N LYS A 48 12.91 10.51 -38.49
CA LYS A 48 12.31 9.44 -39.28
C LYS A 48 12.60 8.10 -38.60
N ARG A 49 11.58 7.51 -37.95
CA ARG A 49 11.63 6.14 -37.44
C ARG A 49 11.61 5.17 -38.62
N ASN A 50 12.74 4.49 -38.84
CA ASN A 50 12.81 3.28 -39.66
C ASN A 50 11.95 2.19 -39.01
N VAL A 51 10.88 1.80 -39.70
CA VAL A 51 10.02 0.67 -39.36
C VAL A 51 10.68 -0.58 -39.93
N SER A 52 11.55 -1.22 -39.16
CA SER A 52 12.04 -2.58 -39.46
C SER A 52 11.11 -3.59 -38.82
N ALA A 53 10.61 -4.48 -39.67
CA ALA A 53 9.68 -5.55 -39.39
C ALA A 53 10.20 -6.55 -38.34
N ASN A 54 9.32 -6.93 -37.41
CA ASN A 54 9.32 -8.23 -36.73
C ASN A 54 7.91 -8.79 -36.95
N VAL A 55 7.71 -9.61 -37.98
CA VAL A 55 7.82 -11.08 -37.95
C VAL A 55 6.86 -11.69 -36.92
N SER A 56 5.74 -12.14 -37.49
CA SER A 56 4.76 -13.05 -36.94
C SER A 56 5.38 -14.38 -36.49
N THR A 57 4.98 -14.86 -35.31
CA THR A 57 4.81 -16.29 -35.00
C THR A 57 3.62 -16.40 -34.03
N SER A 58 2.44 -16.73 -34.56
CA SER A 58 1.83 -18.06 -34.50
C SER A 58 1.63 -18.62 -33.09
N VAL A 59 0.41 -18.40 -32.59
CA VAL A 59 -0.56 -19.41 -32.13
C VAL A 59 0.05 -20.75 -31.70
N LYS A 60 -0.07 -21.08 -30.42
CA LYS A 60 -0.23 -22.48 -30.00
C LYS A 60 -1.22 -22.57 -28.85
N GLU A 61 -2.24 -23.38 -29.13
CA GLU A 61 -3.41 -23.70 -28.33
C GLU A 61 -3.12 -24.12 -26.89
N GLU A 62 -4.03 -23.69 -26.04
CA GLU A 62 -4.45 -24.33 -24.79
C GLU A 62 -5.04 -25.73 -25.08
N PRO A 63 -4.92 -26.69 -24.15
CA PRO A 63 -6.11 -26.94 -23.33
C PRO A 63 -5.84 -27.26 -21.85
N GLU A 64 -6.72 -26.66 -21.03
CA GLU A 64 -7.35 -27.02 -19.75
C GLU A 64 -7.19 -28.44 -19.12
N PRO A 65 -7.57 -28.59 -17.82
CA PRO A 65 -6.83 -29.33 -16.81
C PRO A 65 -7.43 -30.70 -16.44
N VAL A 66 -6.59 -31.58 -15.87
CA VAL A 66 -7.03 -32.83 -15.22
C VAL A 66 -6.63 -32.84 -13.75
N ALA A 67 -7.66 -32.94 -12.91
CA ALA A 67 -7.63 -33.11 -11.47
C ALA A 67 -6.84 -34.34 -10.97
N LYS A 68 -6.30 -34.24 -9.75
CA LYS A 68 -6.11 -35.29 -8.71
C LYS A 68 -5.32 -34.66 -7.55
N LYS A 69 -5.93 -34.31 -6.41
CA LYS A 69 -6.25 -35.17 -5.26
C LYS A 69 -5.04 -35.99 -4.76
N ALA A 70 -4.29 -35.44 -3.80
CA ALA A 70 -3.57 -36.23 -2.79
C ALA A 70 -3.12 -35.34 -1.62
N ALA A 71 -3.72 -35.58 -0.46
CA ALA A 71 -3.15 -35.19 0.83
C ALA A 71 -2.08 -36.22 1.24
N PRO A 72 -1.00 -35.80 1.91
CA PRO A 72 -0.29 -36.65 2.87
C PRO A 72 -0.47 -36.02 4.27
N GLN A 73 -1.35 -36.53 5.12
CA GLN A 73 -1.05 -37.57 6.11
C GLN A 73 0.42 -37.62 6.57
N GLY A 74 0.61 -37.11 7.79
CA GLY A 74 1.41 -37.69 8.87
C GLY A 74 2.76 -38.31 8.54
N ALA A 75 3.83 -37.64 8.99
CA ALA A 75 5.03 -38.33 9.45
C ALA A 75 5.61 -37.58 10.64
N ALA A 76 5.35 -38.13 11.84
CA ALA A 76 6.08 -37.81 13.05
C ALA A 76 7.56 -38.20 12.84
N THR A 77 8.44 -37.21 12.69
CA THR A 77 9.88 -37.43 12.75
C THR A 77 10.33 -37.35 14.20
N SER A 78 10.56 -38.55 14.72
CA SER A 78 11.25 -38.87 15.96
C SER A 78 12.47 -37.97 16.20
N SER A 79 12.42 -37.28 17.33
CA SER A 79 13.55 -36.77 18.11
C SER A 79 14.62 -37.85 18.26
N SER A 80 15.68 -37.76 17.45
CA SER A 80 16.93 -38.51 17.66
C SER A 80 17.94 -37.57 18.30
N GLN A 81 17.99 -37.61 19.63
CA GLN A 81 19.06 -37.00 20.43
C GLN A 81 20.35 -37.80 20.22
N ALA A 82 21.08 -37.49 19.16
CA ALA A 82 22.47 -37.89 19.03
C ALA A 82 23.33 -36.93 19.87
N SER A 83 23.75 -37.40 21.04
CA SER A 83 24.76 -36.80 21.89
C SER A 83 26.10 -36.70 21.15
N ARG A 84 26.22 -35.70 20.27
CA ARG A 84 27.51 -35.29 19.72
C ARG A 84 28.28 -34.65 20.86
N THR A 85 29.19 -35.41 21.44
CA THR A 85 30.27 -34.90 22.27
C THR A 85 30.94 -33.76 21.51
N SER A 86 30.66 -32.54 21.93
CA SER A 86 31.31 -31.32 21.48
C SER A 86 32.80 -31.42 21.76
N GLN A 87 33.55 -32.04 20.86
CA GLN A 87 34.97 -31.78 20.75
C GLN A 87 35.08 -30.29 20.42
N LYS A 88 35.35 -29.53 21.48
CA LYS A 88 35.52 -28.08 21.49
C LYS A 88 36.70 -27.78 20.58
N LYS A 89 36.44 -27.67 19.26
CA LYS A 89 37.45 -27.25 18.29
C LYS A 89 38.06 -25.96 18.85
N PRO A 90 39.38 -25.93 19.07
CA PRO A 90 40.01 -24.76 19.63
C PRO A 90 39.66 -23.57 18.73
N PRO A 91 39.33 -22.41 19.32
CA PRO A 91 38.93 -21.24 18.54
C PRO A 91 40.00 -20.96 17.48
N PRO A 92 39.62 -20.61 16.23
CA PRO A 92 40.50 -20.55 15.07
C PRO A 92 41.68 -19.56 15.16
N GLY A 93 41.91 -18.90 16.30
CA GLY A 93 43.08 -18.05 16.56
C GLY A 93 44.26 -18.75 17.27
N LYS A 94 44.04 -19.82 18.06
CA LYS A 94 45.11 -20.36 18.94
C LYS A 94 46.14 -21.25 18.23
N ARG A 95 45.85 -21.70 17.01
CA ARG A 95 46.77 -22.57 16.25
C ARG A 95 47.92 -21.78 15.62
N PHE A 96 47.68 -20.53 15.23
CA PHE A 96 48.70 -19.63 14.72
C PHE A 96 49.64 -19.13 15.81
N GLU A 97 49.15 -18.91 17.03
CA GLU A 97 49.98 -18.53 18.18
C GLU A 97 50.99 -19.63 18.55
N ARG A 98 50.60 -20.91 18.49
CA ARG A 98 51.54 -22.03 18.71
C ARG A 98 52.58 -22.16 17.59
N MET A 99 52.17 -22.00 16.33
CA MET A 99 53.14 -22.05 15.22
C MET A 99 54.12 -20.86 15.23
N ALA A 100 53.67 -19.67 15.63
CA ALA A 100 54.56 -18.51 15.78
C ALA A 100 55.56 -18.67 16.93
N ALA A 101 55.21 -19.43 17.97
CA ALA A 101 56.11 -19.76 19.07
C ALA A 101 57.09 -20.89 18.72
N GLU A 102 56.75 -21.75 17.76
CA GLU A 102 57.54 -22.94 17.38
C GLU A 102 58.47 -22.69 16.17
N VAL A 103 58.33 -21.57 15.46
CA VAL A 103 59.39 -21.07 14.55
C VAL A 103 60.53 -20.54 15.42
N ALA A 104 61.34 -21.50 15.88
CA ALA A 104 62.55 -21.32 16.63
C ALA A 104 63.50 -20.41 15.85
N THR A 105 63.71 -19.21 16.38
CA THR A 105 64.76 -18.27 15.98
C THR A 105 66.08 -18.69 16.65
N GLU A 106 66.42 -19.98 16.55
CA GLU A 106 67.73 -20.46 16.99
C GLU A 106 68.78 -19.94 15.99
N GLY A 107 69.59 -18.98 16.44
CA GLY A 107 70.71 -18.42 15.68
C GLY A 107 70.56 -16.99 15.17
N LEU A 108 69.41 -16.32 15.36
CA LEU A 108 69.24 -14.90 15.00
C LEU A 108 69.66 -13.99 16.16
N ASP A 109 70.31 -12.87 15.82
CA ASP A 109 70.65 -11.82 16.78
C ASP A 109 69.37 -11.16 17.35
N ASP A 110 69.46 -10.56 18.53
CA ASP A 110 68.29 -9.96 19.19
C ASP A 110 67.70 -8.78 18.39
N GLY A 111 68.52 -8.12 17.55
CA GLY A 111 68.07 -7.09 16.61
C GLY A 111 67.16 -7.64 15.50
N GLU A 112 67.57 -8.72 14.86
CA GLU A 112 66.80 -9.37 13.78
C GLU A 112 65.47 -9.95 14.27
N LYS A 113 65.43 -10.52 15.48
CA LYS A 113 64.19 -11.02 16.10
C LYS A 113 63.16 -9.91 16.31
N SER A 114 63.60 -8.74 16.79
CA SER A 114 62.73 -7.58 17.00
C SER A 114 62.15 -7.05 15.68
N SER A 115 62.99 -6.99 14.64
CA SER A 115 62.57 -6.57 13.30
C SER A 115 61.49 -7.50 12.73
N VAL A 116 61.70 -8.82 12.76
CA VAL A 116 60.74 -9.81 12.26
C VAL A 116 59.42 -9.76 13.04
N GLN A 117 59.48 -9.64 14.38
CA GLN A 117 58.28 -9.50 15.21
C GLN A 117 57.51 -8.21 14.89
N SER A 118 58.20 -7.09 14.67
CA SER A 118 57.55 -5.82 14.31
C SER A 118 56.86 -5.88 12.95
N SER A 119 57.49 -6.51 11.95
CA SER A 119 56.95 -6.72 10.62
C SER A 119 55.71 -7.61 10.65
N LEU A 120 55.76 -8.73 11.36
CA LEU A 120 54.63 -9.63 11.52
C LEU A 120 53.45 -8.93 12.22
N LYS A 121 53.73 -8.15 13.27
CA LYS A 121 52.71 -7.38 14.00
C LYS A 121 52.05 -6.33 13.10
N GLN A 122 52.83 -5.66 12.24
CA GLN A 122 52.31 -4.73 11.24
C GLN A 122 51.44 -5.45 10.19
N GLN A 123 51.85 -6.64 9.73
CA GLN A 123 51.08 -7.44 8.79
C GLN A 123 49.72 -7.87 9.38
N PHE A 124 49.70 -8.31 10.64
CA PHE A 124 48.46 -8.64 11.35
C PHE A 124 47.53 -7.43 11.52
N GLN A 125 48.09 -6.24 11.82
CA GLN A 125 47.29 -5.02 11.91
C GLN A 125 46.65 -4.67 10.56
N ARG A 126 47.40 -4.72 9.45
CA ARG A 126 46.87 -4.50 8.10
C ARG A 126 45.75 -5.48 7.75
N MET A 127 45.93 -6.76 8.07
CA MET A 127 44.90 -7.79 7.83
C MET A 127 43.63 -7.54 8.65
N LYS A 128 43.77 -7.14 9.93
CA LYS A 128 42.64 -6.80 10.80
C LYS A 128 41.87 -5.58 10.31
N GLU A 129 42.58 -4.57 9.82
CA GLU A 129 41.98 -3.37 9.23
C GLU A 129 41.26 -3.68 7.91
N GLN A 130 41.88 -4.48 7.03
CA GLN A 130 41.24 -4.95 5.79
C GLN A 130 39.94 -5.70 6.09
N LYS A 131 39.95 -6.60 7.07
CA LYS A 131 38.74 -7.34 7.46
C LYS A 131 37.64 -6.43 8.00
N ARG A 132 37.97 -5.45 8.86
CA ARG A 132 37.00 -4.44 9.33
C ARG A 132 36.43 -3.61 8.18
N LYS A 133 37.26 -3.23 7.21
CA LYS A 133 36.83 -2.48 6.03
C LYS A 133 35.90 -3.29 5.13
N GLU A 134 36.16 -4.59 4.97
CA GLU A 134 35.28 -5.49 4.21
C GLU A 134 33.94 -5.71 4.92
N GLU A 135 33.95 -5.95 6.23
CA GLU A 135 32.73 -6.10 7.03
C GLU A 135 31.86 -4.82 6.99
N ALA A 136 32.48 -3.64 7.11
CA ALA A 136 31.77 -2.36 7.00
C ALA A 136 31.14 -2.16 5.61
N LYS A 137 31.84 -2.55 4.53
CA LYS A 137 31.29 -2.49 3.16
C LYS A 137 30.08 -3.41 2.99
N ARG A 138 30.14 -4.63 3.53
CA ARG A 138 29.01 -5.58 3.47
C ARG A 138 27.78 -5.02 4.17
N LEU A 139 27.97 -4.43 5.35
CA LEU A 139 26.88 -3.85 6.13
C LEU A 139 26.25 -2.64 5.43
N ALA A 140 27.06 -1.80 4.77
CA ALA A 140 26.56 -0.68 3.98
C ALA A 140 25.72 -1.12 2.77
N VAL A 141 26.11 -2.21 2.08
CA VAL A 141 25.32 -2.78 0.98
C VAL A 141 23.98 -3.32 1.50
N GLN A 142 23.99 -4.03 2.63
CA GLN A 142 22.76 -4.54 3.25
C GLN A 142 21.81 -3.41 3.65
N GLN A 143 22.33 -2.36 4.29
CA GLN A 143 21.51 -1.18 4.66
C GLN A 143 20.93 -0.48 3.43
N ARG A 144 21.69 -0.39 2.33
CA ARG A 144 21.18 0.18 1.07
C ARG A 144 20.07 -0.68 0.48
N GLU A 145 20.21 -2.00 0.46
CA GLU A 145 19.18 -2.91 -0.04
C GLU A 145 17.90 -2.84 0.81
N GLU A 146 18.03 -2.75 2.13
CA GLU A 146 16.90 -2.57 3.05
C GLU A 146 16.21 -1.21 2.83
N ALA A 147 16.98 -0.13 2.63
CA ALA A 147 16.43 1.19 2.31
C ALA A 147 15.73 1.22 0.94
N GLU A 148 16.27 0.53 -0.08
CA GLU A 148 15.64 0.39 -1.39
C GLU A 148 14.34 -0.43 -1.31
N ARG A 149 14.29 -1.50 -0.50
CA ARG A 149 13.06 -2.26 -0.25
C ARG A 149 11.98 -1.41 0.42
N HIS A 150 12.34 -0.65 1.46
CA HIS A 150 11.40 0.24 2.13
C HIS A 150 10.91 1.37 1.22
N THR A 151 11.77 1.90 0.35
CA THR A 151 11.37 2.93 -0.61
C THR A 151 10.47 2.35 -1.71
N ALA A 152 10.74 1.13 -2.18
CA ALA A 152 9.90 0.45 -3.16
C ALA A 152 8.51 0.08 -2.61
N GLU A 153 8.40 -0.26 -1.32
CA GLU A 153 7.12 -0.53 -0.66
C GLU A 153 6.31 0.76 -0.42
N ALA A 154 6.97 1.87 -0.07
CA ALA A 154 6.32 3.17 0.11
C ALA A 154 5.95 3.87 -1.22
N GLN A 155 6.55 3.47 -2.33
CA GLN A 155 6.28 3.98 -3.68
C GLN A 155 5.62 2.93 -4.58
N LEU A 156 4.80 2.03 -4.05
CA LEU A 156 3.73 1.50 -4.89
C LEU A 156 2.75 2.67 -5.08
N PRO A 157 2.73 3.36 -6.24
CA PRO A 157 1.64 4.27 -6.52
C PRO A 157 0.38 3.42 -6.40
N VAL A 158 -0.51 3.80 -5.50
CA VAL A 158 -1.89 3.36 -5.56
C VAL A 158 -2.35 3.77 -6.95
N GLN A 159 -2.38 2.83 -7.90
CA GLN A 159 -2.63 3.09 -9.33
C GLN A 159 -4.10 3.43 -9.60
N THR A 160 -4.82 3.94 -8.60
CA THR A 160 -6.17 4.47 -8.75
C THR A 160 -6.23 5.66 -9.71
N ALA A 161 -5.09 6.30 -10.00
CA ALA A 161 -5.04 7.46 -10.89
C ALA A 161 -5.18 7.13 -12.40
N GLN A 162 -4.99 5.88 -12.85
CA GLN A 162 -4.94 5.62 -14.29
C GLN A 162 -6.31 5.64 -15.00
N LEU A 163 -7.43 5.50 -14.28
CA LEU A 163 -8.77 5.59 -14.89
C LEU A 163 -9.53 6.89 -14.57
N GLY A 164 -8.96 7.82 -13.79
CA GLY A 164 -9.61 9.08 -13.46
C GLY A 164 -10.97 8.92 -12.74
N ASP A 165 -11.22 7.73 -12.19
CA ASP A 165 -12.39 7.44 -11.38
C ASP A 165 -12.23 8.15 -10.03
N GLY A 166 -13.28 8.81 -9.59
CA GLY A 166 -13.28 9.64 -8.38
C GLY A 166 -14.72 9.96 -7.98
N PRO A 167 -14.94 10.68 -6.88
CA PRO A 167 -16.28 10.99 -6.43
C PRO A 167 -17.11 11.72 -7.52
N GLY A 168 -18.41 11.46 -7.55
CA GLY A 168 -19.32 11.97 -8.58
C GLY A 168 -20.53 11.07 -8.83
N SER A 169 -21.33 11.42 -9.83
CA SER A 169 -22.49 10.61 -10.22
C SER A 169 -22.06 9.54 -11.22
N TYR A 170 -22.51 8.31 -11.01
CA TYR A 170 -22.18 7.15 -11.83
C TYR A 170 -23.44 6.47 -12.34
N LEU A 171 -23.46 6.12 -13.63
CA LEU A 171 -24.52 5.32 -14.25
C LEU A 171 -24.11 3.85 -14.22
N ILE A 172 -24.93 2.99 -13.61
CA ILE A 172 -24.72 1.55 -13.58
C ILE A 172 -25.00 1.00 -14.98
N THR A 173 -23.99 0.40 -15.61
CA THR A 173 -24.11 -0.21 -16.95
C THR A 173 -24.38 -1.71 -16.88
N LYS A 174 -23.93 -2.39 -15.82
CA LYS A 174 -24.15 -3.82 -15.59
C LYS A 174 -24.65 -4.07 -14.18
N LYS A 175 -25.48 -5.11 -14.03
CA LYS A 175 -26.01 -5.54 -12.74
C LYS A 175 -24.84 -5.82 -11.77
N THR A 176 -24.91 -5.25 -10.57
CA THR A 176 -23.85 -5.41 -9.57
C THR A 176 -24.43 -5.44 -8.15
N LEU A 177 -23.69 -6.03 -7.22
CA LEU A 177 -24.11 -6.13 -5.82
C LEU A 177 -23.45 -5.04 -4.99
N ALA A 178 -24.26 -4.41 -4.15
CA ALA A 178 -23.80 -3.47 -3.15
C ALA A 178 -23.63 -4.19 -1.79
N THR A 179 -22.48 -4.00 -1.15
CA THR A 179 -22.14 -4.66 0.11
C THR A 179 -21.87 -3.65 1.22
N VAL A 180 -21.93 -4.06 2.49
CA VAL A 180 -21.76 -3.14 3.63
C VAL A 180 -20.33 -2.58 3.70
N ARG A 181 -19.33 -3.39 3.34
CA ARG A 181 -17.90 -3.01 3.40
C ARG A 181 -17.24 -3.16 2.04
N ALA A 182 -16.04 -2.59 1.92
CA ALA A 182 -15.20 -2.74 0.72
C ALA A 182 -14.74 -4.19 0.48
N ASP A 183 -14.81 -5.07 1.48
CA ASP A 183 -14.42 -6.48 1.34
C ASP A 183 -15.45 -7.29 0.54
N ARG A 184 -14.99 -8.26 -0.25
CA ARG A 184 -15.83 -9.10 -1.13
C ARG A 184 -16.78 -10.04 -0.38
N GLY A 185 -16.41 -10.42 0.84
CA GLY A 185 -17.18 -11.31 1.70
C GLY A 185 -18.17 -10.61 2.63
N SER A 186 -18.32 -9.29 2.53
CA SER A 186 -19.24 -8.56 3.41
C SER A 186 -20.71 -8.81 3.04
N GLY A 187 -21.60 -8.59 4.01
CA GLY A 187 -23.05 -8.78 3.82
C GLY A 187 -23.58 -7.97 2.64
N LYS A 188 -24.50 -8.59 1.87
CA LYS A 188 -25.20 -7.94 0.76
C LYS A 188 -26.24 -6.99 1.34
N VAL A 189 -26.24 -5.75 0.88
CA VAL A 189 -27.21 -4.73 1.29
C VAL A 189 -28.29 -4.60 0.23
N ASP A 190 -27.86 -4.43 -1.02
CA ASP A 190 -28.77 -4.13 -2.12
C ASP A 190 -28.20 -4.61 -3.46
N GLU A 191 -29.04 -4.65 -4.48
CA GLU A 191 -28.67 -5.00 -5.85
C GLU A 191 -28.90 -3.82 -6.80
N LEU A 192 -27.82 -3.33 -7.41
CA LEU A 192 -27.86 -2.21 -8.33
C LEU A 192 -28.14 -2.71 -9.75
N LEU A 193 -29.20 -2.17 -10.34
CA LEU A 193 -29.68 -2.53 -11.67
C LEU A 193 -29.10 -1.58 -12.73
N PRO A 194 -28.87 -2.07 -13.97
CA PRO A 194 -28.47 -1.21 -15.09
C PRO A 194 -29.44 -0.03 -15.31
N GLY A 195 -28.90 1.14 -15.59
CA GLY A 195 -29.65 2.38 -15.79
C GLY A 195 -29.85 3.21 -14.51
N GLN A 196 -29.53 2.67 -13.33
CA GLN A 196 -29.56 3.45 -12.08
C GLN A 196 -28.39 4.44 -12.03
N VAL A 197 -28.66 5.65 -11.55
CA VAL A 197 -27.62 6.66 -11.28
C VAL A 197 -27.40 6.71 -9.77
N VAL A 198 -26.14 6.52 -9.36
CA VAL A 198 -25.74 6.52 -7.95
C VAL A 198 -24.74 7.64 -7.68
N GLN A 199 -24.82 8.23 -6.48
CA GLN A 199 -23.88 9.26 -6.04
C GLN A 199 -22.72 8.60 -5.27
N VAL A 200 -21.52 8.69 -5.85
CA VAL A 200 -20.30 8.14 -5.28
C VAL A 200 -19.57 9.21 -4.46
N ILE A 201 -19.27 8.88 -3.20
CA ILE A 201 -18.55 9.76 -2.27
C ILE A 201 -17.07 9.40 -2.13
N GLU A 202 -16.71 8.13 -2.32
CA GLU A 202 -15.36 7.61 -2.10
C GLU A 202 -15.08 6.49 -3.09
N VAL A 203 -13.84 6.40 -3.56
CA VAL A 203 -13.36 5.35 -4.47
C VAL A 203 -12.08 4.76 -3.90
N THR A 204 -12.01 3.44 -3.82
CA THR A 204 -10.87 2.70 -3.24
C THR A 204 -10.60 1.45 -4.06
N GLU A 205 -9.33 1.07 -4.20
CA GLU A 205 -8.94 -0.20 -4.79
C GLU A 205 -8.90 -1.30 -3.72
N CYS A 206 -9.59 -2.41 -3.95
CA CYS A 206 -9.65 -3.54 -3.04
C CYS A 206 -9.70 -4.85 -3.83
N GLU A 207 -8.79 -5.78 -3.55
CA GLU A 207 -8.71 -7.11 -4.19
C GLU A 207 -8.73 -7.05 -5.73
N GLY A 208 -7.98 -6.13 -6.34
CA GLY A 208 -7.94 -5.98 -7.81
C GLY A 208 -9.22 -5.39 -8.42
N ARG A 209 -10.05 -4.72 -7.62
CA ARG A 209 -11.25 -4.02 -8.10
C ARG A 209 -11.25 -2.58 -7.62
N ILE A 210 -11.70 -1.69 -8.50
CA ILE A 210 -12.04 -0.33 -8.09
C ILE A 210 -13.45 -0.37 -7.53
N ARG A 211 -13.58 -0.10 -6.23
CA ARG A 211 -14.84 -0.07 -5.51
C ARG A 211 -15.21 1.36 -5.16
N ALA A 212 -16.50 1.65 -5.14
CA ALA A 212 -17.05 2.95 -4.82
C ALA A 212 -18.06 2.86 -3.70
N ARG A 213 -18.06 3.87 -2.83
CA ARG A 213 -19.02 4.04 -1.75
C ARG A 213 -20.15 4.96 -2.19
N ILE A 214 -21.38 4.51 -1.99
CA ILE A 214 -22.61 5.27 -2.24
C ILE A 214 -22.95 6.11 -1.00
N GLU A 215 -23.55 7.27 -1.21
CA GLU A 215 -24.02 8.16 -0.14
C GLU A 215 -25.22 7.57 0.63
N ASP A 216 -26.28 7.19 -0.09
CA ASP A 216 -27.51 6.65 0.48
C ASP A 216 -28.12 5.56 -0.44
N PRO A 217 -28.18 4.28 -0.01
CA PRO A 217 -27.68 3.75 1.25
C PRO A 217 -26.13 3.72 1.31
N PRO A 218 -25.51 3.80 2.51
CA PRO A 218 -24.06 3.76 2.66
C PRO A 218 -23.51 2.34 2.42
N CYS A 219 -23.31 2.01 1.16
CA CYS A 219 -22.85 0.70 0.70
C CYS A 219 -21.73 0.84 -0.34
N TRP A 220 -21.04 -0.27 -0.61
CA TRP A 220 -19.91 -0.37 -1.52
C TRP A 220 -20.26 -1.23 -2.73
N PHE A 221 -20.01 -0.75 -3.95
CA PHE A 221 -20.17 -1.52 -5.19
C PHE A 221 -18.87 -1.49 -6.00
N SER A 222 -18.75 -2.36 -7.01
CA SER A 222 -17.58 -2.36 -7.92
C SER A 222 -17.84 -1.47 -9.13
N ILE A 223 -16.92 -0.56 -9.45
CA ILE A 223 -16.91 0.23 -10.69
C ILE A 223 -16.27 -0.59 -11.81
N VAL A 224 -15.05 -1.11 -11.57
CA VAL A 224 -14.31 -1.92 -12.55
C VAL A 224 -13.59 -3.06 -11.84
N ASN A 225 -13.57 -4.22 -12.50
CA ASN A 225 -12.73 -5.34 -12.12
C ASN A 225 -11.42 -5.26 -12.93
N ASN A 226 -10.28 -4.99 -12.28
CA ASN A 226 -9.01 -4.80 -12.98
C ASN A 226 -8.51 -6.11 -13.60
N ASP A 227 -8.83 -7.25 -13.00
CA ASP A 227 -8.44 -8.57 -13.52
C ASP A 227 -9.09 -8.88 -14.88
N THR A 228 -10.37 -8.55 -15.04
CA THR A 228 -11.14 -8.85 -16.26
C THR A 228 -11.37 -7.64 -17.16
N GLY A 229 -10.92 -6.46 -16.75
CA GLY A 229 -11.23 -5.18 -17.40
C GLY A 229 -12.73 -4.85 -17.46
N THR A 230 -13.57 -5.55 -16.71
CA THR A 230 -15.03 -5.41 -16.82
C THR A 230 -15.52 -4.22 -16.02
N ARG A 231 -16.06 -3.21 -16.71
CA ARG A 231 -16.68 -2.03 -16.10
C ARG A 231 -18.18 -2.26 -15.86
N PHE A 232 -18.63 -1.96 -14.64
CA PHE A 232 -20.01 -2.07 -14.14
C PHE A 232 -20.70 -0.72 -14.03
N ALA A 233 -19.95 0.37 -13.96
CA ALA A 233 -20.47 1.72 -13.90
C ALA A 233 -19.59 2.72 -14.67
N GLU A 234 -20.24 3.69 -15.31
CA GLU A 234 -19.59 4.78 -16.04
C GLU A 234 -19.85 6.10 -15.33
N LYS A 235 -18.83 6.96 -15.28
CA LYS A 235 -18.95 8.28 -14.67
C LYS A 235 -19.86 9.12 -15.54
N GLU A 236 -20.99 9.56 -15.00
CA GLU A 236 -21.87 10.47 -15.71
C GLU A 236 -21.15 11.82 -15.80
N ALA A 237 -21.07 12.38 -17.01
CA ALA A 237 -20.59 13.75 -17.17
C ALA A 237 -21.41 14.63 -16.21
N PRO A 238 -20.79 15.58 -15.48
CA PRO A 238 -21.50 16.37 -14.50
C PRO A 238 -22.71 16.99 -15.19
N ARG A 239 -23.91 16.47 -14.89
CA ARG A 239 -25.14 17.07 -15.37
C ARG A 239 -25.06 18.48 -14.87
N GLN A 240 -24.81 19.43 -15.77
CA GLN A 240 -24.88 20.84 -15.43
C GLN A 240 -26.25 20.97 -14.80
N LYS A 241 -26.30 21.18 -13.47
CA LYS A 241 -27.56 21.34 -12.72
C LYS A 241 -28.38 22.23 -13.64
N PRO A 242 -29.50 21.73 -14.23
CA PRO A 242 -30.21 22.49 -15.23
C PRO A 242 -30.38 23.84 -14.56
N LYS A 243 -29.77 24.90 -15.13
CA LYS A 243 -29.83 26.24 -14.53
C LYS A 243 -31.31 26.41 -14.34
N VAL A 244 -31.77 26.25 -13.09
CA VAL A 244 -33.18 26.32 -12.76
C VAL A 244 -33.38 27.78 -13.01
N SER A 245 -33.78 28.10 -14.24
CA SER A 245 -34.06 29.46 -14.62
C SER A 245 -35.14 29.77 -13.63
N THR A 246 -34.80 30.59 -12.65
CA THR A 246 -35.74 31.26 -11.80
C THR A 246 -36.51 32.15 -12.75
N ARG A 247 -37.34 31.54 -13.61
CA ARG A 247 -38.53 32.15 -14.16
C ARG A 247 -39.31 32.39 -12.90
N LYS A 248 -39.09 33.59 -12.37
CA LYS A 248 -39.89 34.27 -11.36
C LYS A 248 -41.32 33.90 -11.69
N ALA A 249 -41.84 32.88 -11.02
CA ALA A 249 -43.20 32.44 -11.26
C ALA A 249 -44.04 33.70 -11.03
N PRO A 250 -44.83 34.17 -12.01
CA PRO A 250 -45.77 35.24 -11.72
C PRO A 250 -46.68 34.68 -10.63
N SER A 251 -46.53 35.24 -9.43
CA SER A 251 -47.32 34.95 -8.25
C SER A 251 -48.80 35.22 -8.57
N ARG A 252 -49.47 34.23 -9.16
CA ARG A 252 -50.93 34.21 -9.31
C ARG A 252 -51.62 33.46 -8.17
N PHE A 253 -50.86 32.87 -7.25
CA PHE A 253 -51.42 32.09 -6.12
C PHE A 253 -51.54 32.85 -4.80
N ALA A 254 -51.30 34.17 -4.75
CA ALA A 254 -51.53 34.97 -3.56
C ALA A 254 -53.02 35.21 -3.21
N ALA A 255 -53.98 34.58 -3.90
CA ALA A 255 -55.41 34.86 -3.74
C ALA A 255 -56.31 33.67 -3.32
N PHE A 256 -55.79 32.45 -3.14
CA PHE A 256 -56.64 31.31 -2.78
C PHE A 256 -56.01 30.43 -1.69
N SER A 257 -56.14 30.82 -0.43
CA SER A 257 -56.02 29.88 0.71
C SER A 257 -56.56 30.49 2.01
N ARG A 258 -57.87 30.69 2.07
CA ARG A 258 -58.65 30.77 3.32
C ARG A 258 -60.08 30.29 3.06
N ALA A 259 -60.27 28.98 2.93
CA ALA A 259 -61.51 28.24 3.21
C ALA A 259 -61.43 26.87 2.54
N ASN A 260 -60.97 25.86 3.27
CA ASN A 260 -61.45 24.47 3.22
C ASN A 260 -60.56 23.61 4.13
N VAL A 261 -60.62 23.91 5.42
CA VAL A 261 -60.25 22.99 6.50
C VAL A 261 -61.57 22.56 7.14
N ALA A 262 -62.28 21.67 6.47
CA ALA A 262 -63.34 20.89 7.08
C ALA A 262 -63.59 19.69 6.17
N LYS A 263 -63.57 18.50 6.80
CA LYS A 263 -64.30 17.31 6.35
C LYS A 263 -63.61 16.41 5.33
N VAL A 264 -62.56 15.71 5.76
CA VAL A 264 -62.35 14.28 5.40
C VAL A 264 -61.84 13.55 6.66
N ARG A 265 -62.80 13.03 7.41
CA ARG A 265 -62.66 11.98 8.43
C ARG A 265 -63.69 10.92 8.01
N GLU A 266 -63.30 9.65 8.05
CA GLU A 266 -63.98 8.41 7.55
C GLU A 266 -63.29 7.89 6.29
N GLU A 267 -62.85 6.65 6.15
CA GLU A 267 -62.89 5.41 6.94
C GLU A 267 -61.67 4.62 6.43
N SER A 268 -60.85 4.05 7.32
CA SER A 268 -59.87 3.04 6.91
C SER A 268 -60.16 1.78 7.74
N PRO A 269 -60.68 0.71 7.13
CA PRO A 269 -61.03 -0.50 7.84
C PRO A 269 -59.76 -1.21 8.32
N GLU A 270 -59.70 -1.51 9.61
CA GLU A 270 -58.61 -2.29 10.20
C GLU A 270 -58.62 -3.73 9.64
N PRO A 271 -57.45 -4.30 9.29
CA PRO A 271 -57.36 -5.68 8.87
C PRO A 271 -57.56 -6.62 10.07
N ASP A 272 -58.56 -7.49 9.93
CA ASP A 272 -58.96 -8.54 10.86
C ASP A 272 -57.82 -9.55 11.06
N PHE A 273 -57.09 -9.43 12.17
CA PHE A 273 -56.05 -10.37 12.59
C PHE A 273 -56.71 -11.57 13.29
N ALA A 274 -57.04 -12.60 12.51
CA ALA A 274 -57.41 -13.89 13.07
C ALA A 274 -56.20 -14.54 13.78
N PRO A 275 -56.32 -14.96 15.05
CA PRO A 275 -55.26 -15.68 15.75
C PRO A 275 -55.08 -17.10 15.18
N PRO A 276 -53.85 -17.66 15.18
CA PRO A 276 -53.59 -18.99 14.66
C PRO A 276 -54.23 -20.08 15.54
N PRO A 277 -54.68 -21.19 14.94
CA PRO A 277 -55.30 -22.31 15.67
C PRO A 277 -54.27 -23.09 16.53
N PRO A 278 -54.77 -23.80 17.57
CA PRO A 278 -53.96 -24.48 18.58
C PRO A 278 -53.18 -25.71 18.06
#